data_AF-A0A0F7ZKE6-F1
#
_entry.id   AF-A0A0F7ZKE6-F1
#
_cell.length_a   1.000
_cell.length_b   1.000
_cell.length_c   1.000
_cell.angle_alpha   90.00
_cell.angle_beta   90.00
_cell.angle_gamma   90.00
#
_symmetry.space_group_name_H-M   'P 1'
#
loop_
_entity.id
_entity.type
_entity.pdbx_description
1 polymer ?
#
loop_
_entity_poly.entity_id
_entity_poly.type
_entity_poly.pdbx_seq_one_letter_code
_entity_poly.pdbx_strand_id
1 'polypeptide(L)'
;MYTASKARTYLIFLPPHSSHITQPLNVGVFSPLKEYYHQQLASFVNFQATAPHQKQRFIRAYKEASKKAFSQSNVRAGFRAAGTIPTNVDRPLASIIKPAEHREVNELPTTPKKPRIDGNKDWRTPRDSKEVRDQAFAARTQLAGVDREVRTSRCLFLVAPTVPVQWSAACRTQAGLRGVFLPSKRPPAPTLRE
;
A
#
# COMPACT_ATOMS: atom_id res chain seq x y z
N MET A 1 31.86 1.18 19.24
CA MET A 1 33.07 0.99 18.42
C MET A 1 33.89 -0.23 18.85
N TYR A 2 34.11 -0.45 20.15
CA TYR A 2 34.87 -1.60 20.67
C TYR A 2 34.37 -2.97 20.17
N THR A 3 33.05 -3.19 20.18
CA THR A 3 32.45 -4.44 19.69
C THR A 3 32.67 -4.67 18.19
N ALA A 4 32.55 -3.63 17.37
CA ALA A 4 32.83 -3.69 15.93
C ALA A 4 34.31 -4.01 15.65
N SER A 5 35.22 -3.40 16.41
CA SER A 5 36.67 -3.68 16.33
C SER A 5 36.99 -5.13 16.67
N LYS A 6 36.37 -5.68 17.72
CA LYS A 6 36.52 -7.10 18.08
C LYS A 6 36.03 -8.03 16.97
N ALA A 7 34.99 -7.62 16.23
CA ALA A 7 34.43 -8.33 15.09
C ALA A 7 35.10 -8.00 13.73
N ARG A 8 36.25 -7.29 13.73
CA ARG A 8 36.97 -6.87 12.50
C ARG A 8 36.08 -6.12 11.49
N THR A 9 35.12 -5.35 12.00
CA THR A 9 34.24 -4.51 11.18
C THR A 9 34.76 -3.08 11.16
N TYR A 10 35.04 -2.57 9.97
CA TYR A 10 35.44 -1.18 9.77
C TYR A 10 34.21 -0.28 9.63
N LEU A 11 34.19 0.82 10.38
CA LEU A 11 33.13 1.82 10.32
C LEU A 11 33.53 2.94 9.37
N ILE A 12 32.64 3.29 8.46
CA ILE A 12 32.82 4.41 7.53
C ILE A 12 31.95 5.57 8.01
N PHE A 13 32.56 6.73 8.22
CA PHE A 13 31.85 7.96 8.58
C PHE A 13 31.53 8.75 7.32
N LEU A 14 30.25 9.07 7.14
CA LEU A 14 29.77 9.87 6.04
C LEU A 14 29.51 11.30 6.52
N PRO A 15 29.74 12.33 5.68
CA PRO A 15 29.39 13.70 6.02
C PRO A 15 27.90 13.82 6.39
N PRO A 16 27.54 14.75 7.29
CA PRO A 16 26.14 15.00 7.64
C PRO A 16 25.32 15.38 6.39
N HIS A 17 24.04 15.00 6.38
CA HIS A 17 23.08 15.23 5.28
C HIS A 17 23.49 14.66 3.90
N SER A 18 24.53 13.83 3.81
CA SER A 18 25.01 13.28 2.52
C SER A 18 24.44 11.89 2.18
N SER A 19 23.58 11.31 3.03
CA SER A 19 23.12 9.92 2.92
C SER A 19 22.47 9.59 1.57
N HIS A 20 21.73 10.53 1.00
CA HIS A 20 21.05 10.39 -0.29
C HIS A 20 22.01 10.37 -1.50
N ILE A 21 23.29 10.67 -1.29
CA ILE A 21 24.33 10.73 -2.33
C ILE A 21 25.39 9.64 -2.10
N THR A 22 25.85 9.50 -0.85
CA THR A 22 27.02 8.69 -0.50
C THR A 22 26.68 7.25 -0.12
N GLN A 23 25.40 6.93 0.17
CA GLN A 23 25.00 5.57 0.52
C GLN A 23 24.56 4.80 -0.73
N PRO A 24 25.28 3.73 -1.14
CA PRO A 24 24.98 2.93 -2.33
C PRO A 24 23.54 2.44 -2.40
N LEU A 25 22.95 2.15 -1.24
CA LEU A 25 21.59 1.66 -1.11
C LEU A 25 20.55 2.70 -1.53
N ASN A 26 20.75 3.98 -1.15
CA ASN A 26 19.86 5.08 -1.48
C ASN A 26 19.95 5.46 -2.96
N VAL A 27 21.16 5.52 -3.53
CA VAL A 27 21.36 5.97 -4.92
C VAL A 27 21.07 4.89 -5.96
N GLY A 28 21.20 3.61 -5.62
CA GLY A 28 21.09 2.51 -6.60
C GLY A 28 19.89 1.59 -6.41
N VAL A 29 19.65 1.10 -5.19
CA VAL A 29 18.79 -0.07 -4.96
C VAL A 29 17.36 0.32 -4.59
N PHE A 30 17.18 1.40 -3.83
CA PHE A 30 15.85 1.79 -3.35
C PHE A 30 14.90 2.28 -4.44
N SER A 31 15.42 2.91 -5.50
CA SER A 31 14.59 3.32 -6.64
C SER A 31 13.99 2.11 -7.38
N PRO A 32 14.80 1.12 -7.83
CA PRO A 32 14.28 -0.13 -8.39
C PRO A 32 13.39 -0.91 -7.43
N LEU A 33 13.72 -0.94 -6.13
CA LEU A 33 12.90 -1.61 -5.13
C LEU A 33 11.49 -1.03 -5.05
N LYS A 34 11.37 0.30 -5.02
CA LYS A 34 10.09 0.99 -5.02
C LYS A 34 9.30 0.64 -6.27
N GLU A 35 9.94 0.67 -7.44
CA GLU A 35 9.30 0.37 -8.70
C GLU A 35 8.79 -1.07 -8.78
N TYR A 36 9.63 -2.06 -8.48
CA TYR A 36 9.23 -3.47 -8.46
C TYR A 36 8.14 -3.73 -7.42
N TYR A 37 8.20 -3.05 -6.28
CA TYR A 37 7.16 -3.14 -5.26
C TYR A 37 5.81 -2.62 -5.78
N HIS A 38 5.78 -1.46 -6.45
CA HIS A 38 4.56 -0.95 -7.08
C HIS A 38 4.01 -1.90 -8.15
N GLN A 39 4.88 -2.52 -8.95
CA GLN A 39 4.47 -3.55 -9.92
C GLN A 39 3.83 -4.76 -9.22
N GLN A 40 4.39 -5.22 -8.10
CA GLN A 40 3.77 -6.30 -7.32
C GLN A 40 2.41 -5.88 -6.75
N LEU A 41 2.29 -4.65 -6.22
CA LEU A 41 1.01 -4.14 -5.72
C LEU A 41 -0.07 -4.04 -6.79
N ALA A 42 0.30 -3.69 -8.02
CA ALA A 42 -0.61 -3.66 -9.16
C ALA A 42 -1.18 -5.05 -9.51
N SER A 43 -0.60 -6.15 -9.04
CA SER A 43 -1.17 -7.50 -9.17
C SER A 43 -2.19 -7.85 -8.08
N PHE A 44 -2.23 -7.10 -6.97
CA PHE A 44 -3.04 -7.39 -5.80
C PHE A 44 -4.36 -6.59 -5.75
N VAL A 45 -4.89 -6.18 -6.91
CA VAL A 45 -6.11 -5.37 -7.05
C VAL A 45 -7.37 -6.20 -6.74
N ASN A 46 -7.52 -6.60 -5.49
CA ASN A 46 -8.71 -7.30 -4.98
C ASN A 46 -9.42 -6.41 -3.94
N PHE A 47 -10.75 -6.35 -4.03
CA PHE A 47 -11.66 -5.52 -3.23
C PHE A 47 -11.62 -5.75 -1.70
N GLN A 48 -10.92 -6.79 -1.24
CA GLN A 48 -10.80 -7.09 0.20
C GLN A 48 -9.60 -6.34 0.80
N ALA A 49 -9.89 -5.16 1.34
CA ALA A 49 -8.93 -4.28 1.99
C ALA A 49 -8.97 -4.39 3.53
N THR A 50 -8.93 -5.61 4.08
CA THR A 50 -8.79 -5.77 5.54
C THR A 50 -7.32 -5.60 5.96
N ALA A 51 -7.08 -4.92 7.08
CA ALA A 51 -5.73 -4.60 7.56
C ALA A 51 -4.76 -5.82 7.68
N PRO A 52 -5.17 -7.02 8.14
CA PRO A 52 -4.27 -8.18 8.19
C PRO A 52 -3.83 -8.66 6.81
N HIS A 53 -4.75 -8.67 5.84
CA HIS A 53 -4.47 -9.07 4.46
C HIS A 53 -3.49 -8.10 3.79
N GLN A 54 -3.60 -6.80 4.07
CA GLN A 54 -2.65 -5.79 3.56
C GLN A 54 -1.23 -6.00 4.11
N LYS A 55 -1.08 -6.33 5.40
CA LYS A 55 0.24 -6.64 5.99
C LYS A 55 0.88 -7.87 5.35
N GLN A 56 0.11 -8.94 5.15
CA GLN A 56 0.61 -10.15 4.48
C GLN A 56 1.01 -9.87 3.03
N ARG A 57 0.19 -9.09 2.29
CA ARG A 57 0.50 -8.66 0.92
C ARG A 57 1.75 -7.79 0.89
N PHE A 58 1.93 -6.87 1.84
CA PHE A 58 3.13 -6.04 1.96
C PHE A 58 4.38 -6.92 2.06
N ILE A 59 4.40 -7.87 3.00
CA ILE A 59 5.56 -8.75 3.22
C ILE A 59 5.87 -9.57 1.96
N ARG A 60 4.83 -10.14 1.33
CA ARG A 60 4.98 -10.94 0.11
C ARG A 60 5.49 -10.09 -1.07
N ALA A 61 4.88 -8.94 -1.32
CA ALA A 61 5.27 -8.03 -2.38
C ALA A 61 6.70 -7.51 -2.18
N TYR A 62 7.05 -7.13 -0.95
CA TYR A 62 8.39 -6.67 -0.61
C TYR A 62 9.44 -7.77 -0.80
N LYS A 63 9.13 -9.02 -0.42
CA LYS A 63 10.04 -10.17 -0.62
C LYS A 63 10.36 -10.38 -2.10
N GLU A 64 9.35 -10.39 -2.96
CA GLU A 64 9.55 -10.59 -4.41
C GLU A 64 10.20 -9.38 -5.08
N ALA A 65 9.83 -8.16 -4.69
CA ALA A 65 10.48 -6.94 -5.17
C ALA A 65 11.96 -6.88 -4.75
N SER A 66 12.28 -7.28 -3.51
CA SER A 66 13.66 -7.31 -3.01
C SER A 66 14.54 -8.26 -3.79
N LYS A 67 14.06 -9.46 -4.15
CA LYS A 67 14.83 -10.40 -4.98
C LYS A 67 15.27 -9.79 -6.32
N LYS A 68 14.42 -8.95 -6.91
CA LYS A 68 14.71 -8.25 -8.18
C LYS A 68 15.57 -7.00 -7.97
N ALA A 69 15.29 -6.23 -6.92
CA ALA A 69 15.98 -4.97 -6.63
C ALA A 69 17.43 -5.19 -6.20
N PHE A 70 17.68 -6.17 -5.33
CA PHE A 70 19.01 -6.52 -4.82
C PHE A 70 19.78 -7.43 -5.80
N SER A 71 19.67 -7.17 -7.10
CA SER A 71 20.48 -7.83 -8.10
C SER A 71 21.94 -7.36 -8.02
N GLN A 72 22.87 -8.22 -8.44
CA GLN A 72 24.30 -7.87 -8.44
C GLN A 72 24.61 -6.63 -9.29
N SER A 73 23.87 -6.44 -10.40
CA SER A 73 24.02 -5.26 -11.26
C SER A 73 23.61 -3.98 -10.53
N ASN A 74 22.46 -3.99 -9.86
CA ASN A 74 21.94 -2.82 -9.13
C ASN A 74 22.83 -2.47 -7.94
N VAL A 75 23.31 -3.47 -7.20
CA VAL A 75 24.25 -3.27 -6.09
C VAL A 75 25.54 -2.63 -6.60
N ARG A 76 26.18 -3.21 -7.62
CA ARG A 76 27.41 -2.65 -8.22
C ARG A 76 27.18 -1.26 -8.81
N ALA A 77 26.03 -1.00 -9.42
CA ALA A 77 25.66 0.32 -9.91
C ALA A 77 25.53 1.33 -8.76
N GLY A 78 24.89 0.96 -7.65
CA GLY A 78 24.79 1.80 -6.44
C GLY A 78 26.15 2.17 -5.86
N PHE A 79 27.08 1.20 -5.75
CA PHE A 79 28.44 1.47 -5.26
C PHE A 79 29.22 2.42 -6.18
N ARG A 80 29.09 2.24 -7.50
CA ARG A 80 29.70 3.15 -8.50
C ARG A 80 29.08 4.54 -8.44
N ALA A 81 27.76 4.64 -8.31
CA ALA A 81 27.05 5.92 -8.24
C ALA A 81 27.42 6.70 -6.96
N ALA A 82 27.52 5.99 -5.83
CA ALA A 82 27.98 6.58 -4.56
C ALA A 82 29.46 6.97 -4.56
N GLY A 83 30.23 6.58 -5.59
CA GLY A 83 31.67 6.87 -5.66
C GLY A 83 32.50 6.13 -4.62
N THR A 84 31.97 5.06 -4.02
CA THR A 84 32.65 4.29 -2.98
C THR A 84 33.55 3.22 -3.60
N ILE A 85 33.03 2.48 -4.60
CA ILE A 85 33.77 1.42 -5.31
C ILE A 85 33.51 1.53 -6.83
N PRO A 86 34.55 1.81 -7.64
CA PRO A 86 35.86 2.32 -7.22
C PRO A 86 35.74 3.68 -6.54
N THR A 87 36.70 4.04 -5.69
CA THR A 87 36.66 5.30 -4.94
C THR A 87 36.84 6.47 -5.90
N ASN A 88 35.79 7.28 -6.05
CA ASN A 88 35.75 8.45 -6.92
C ASN A 88 34.83 9.50 -6.28
N VAL A 89 35.42 10.61 -5.84
CA VAL A 89 34.70 11.67 -5.13
C VAL A 89 33.92 12.58 -6.08
N ASP A 90 34.37 12.72 -7.32
CA ASP A 90 33.74 13.59 -8.31
C ASP A 90 32.34 13.10 -8.70
N ARG A 91 32.13 11.78 -8.71
CA ARG A 91 30.86 11.16 -9.11
C ARG A 91 29.67 11.56 -8.21
N PRO A 92 29.74 11.42 -6.88
CA PRO A 92 28.70 11.94 -6.01
C PRO A 92 28.59 13.47 -6.08
N LEU A 93 29.70 14.21 -6.23
CA LEU A 93 29.69 15.67 -6.32
C LEU A 93 29.00 16.20 -7.58
N ALA A 94 29.17 15.53 -8.72
CA ALA A 94 28.53 15.89 -9.98
C ALA A 94 26.99 15.83 -9.92
N SER A 95 26.42 15.04 -9.00
CA SER A 95 24.97 15.00 -8.78
C SER A 95 24.43 16.23 -8.04
N ILE A 96 25.30 16.90 -7.27
CA ILE A 96 24.99 18.08 -6.46
C ILE A 96 25.27 19.35 -7.28
N ILE A 97 26.46 19.41 -7.87
CA ILE A 97 26.95 20.55 -8.64
C ILE A 97 26.46 20.35 -10.07
N LYS A 98 25.21 20.72 -10.32
CA LYS A 98 24.74 20.90 -11.69
C LYS A 98 25.53 22.07 -12.26
N PRO A 99 26.31 21.90 -13.36
CA PRO A 99 26.86 23.05 -14.04
C PRO A 99 25.70 24.00 -14.33
N ALA A 100 25.93 25.29 -14.18
CA ALA A 100 24.95 26.30 -14.52
C ALA A 100 24.65 26.17 -16.02
N GLU A 101 23.69 25.31 -16.37
CA GLU A 101 22.99 25.43 -17.63
C GLU A 101 22.54 26.88 -17.68
N HIS A 102 22.92 27.55 -18.76
CA HIS A 102 22.30 28.81 -19.15
C HIS A 102 20.80 28.62 -18.92
N ARG A 103 20.28 29.27 -17.89
CA ARG A 103 18.84 29.47 -17.78
C ARG A 103 18.51 30.33 -18.98
N GLU A 104 18.20 29.71 -20.11
CA GLU A 104 17.24 30.33 -21.01
C GLU A 104 16.10 30.76 -20.10
N VAL A 105 15.78 32.05 -20.18
CA VAL A 105 14.68 32.66 -19.44
C VAL A 105 13.43 31.98 -19.96
N ASN A 106 13.14 30.79 -19.43
CA ASN A 106 11.87 30.12 -19.65
C ASN A 106 10.86 31.03 -19.00
N GLU A 107 10.00 31.63 -19.82
CA GLU A 107 8.85 32.37 -19.35
C GLU A 107 8.18 31.57 -18.23
N LEU A 108 7.80 32.28 -17.17
CA LEU A 108 7.14 31.71 -16.00
C LEU A 108 6.09 30.70 -16.45
N PRO A 109 5.97 29.52 -15.79
CA PRO A 109 4.99 28.52 -16.17
C PRO A 109 3.60 29.16 -16.19
N THR A 110 3.13 29.46 -17.40
CA THR A 110 1.82 30.08 -17.57
C THR A 110 0.80 29.05 -17.17
N THR A 111 0.03 29.36 -16.13
CA THR A 111 -1.03 28.47 -15.66
C THR A 111 -1.95 28.18 -16.84
N PRO A 112 -2.20 26.90 -17.19
CA PRO A 112 -3.08 26.59 -18.31
C PRO A 112 -4.44 27.26 -18.09
N LYS A 113 -4.90 28.03 -19.08
CA LYS A 113 -6.17 28.75 -19.02
C LYS A 113 -7.29 27.74 -18.71
N LYS A 114 -8.15 28.07 -17.75
CA LYS A 114 -9.29 27.24 -17.33
C LYS A 114 -10.09 26.82 -18.58
N PRO A 115 -10.21 25.52 -18.91
CA PRO A 115 -11.04 25.12 -20.03
C PRO A 115 -12.49 25.53 -19.74
N ARG A 116 -13.11 26.23 -20.70
CA ARG A 116 -14.54 26.53 -20.68
C ARG A 116 -15.29 25.20 -20.74
N ILE A 117 -16.26 25.04 -19.85
CA ILE A 117 -17.03 23.80 -19.72
C ILE A 117 -18.30 23.99 -20.54
N ASP A 118 -18.41 23.28 -21.66
CA ASP A 118 -19.67 23.17 -22.40
C ASP A 118 -20.63 22.26 -21.62
N GLY A 119 -21.86 22.74 -21.45
CA GLY A 119 -22.87 22.24 -20.52
C GLY A 119 -23.52 20.92 -20.88
N ASN A 120 -22.74 19.86 -21.10
CA ASN A 120 -23.24 18.49 -21.09
C ASN A 120 -22.24 17.59 -20.35
N LYS A 121 -22.54 17.24 -19.09
CA LYS A 121 -21.59 16.59 -18.19
C LYS A 121 -22.19 15.32 -17.60
N ASP A 122 -21.78 14.21 -18.20
CA ASP A 122 -21.55 12.97 -17.49
C ASP A 122 -20.52 13.23 -16.37
N TRP A 123 -20.89 12.80 -15.16
CA TRP A 123 -20.16 12.85 -13.89
C TRP A 123 -18.64 13.13 -13.97
N ARG A 124 -18.22 14.36 -13.67
CA ARG A 124 -16.79 14.73 -13.52
C ARG A 124 -16.41 15.02 -12.07
N THR A 125 -15.16 14.70 -11.73
CA THR A 125 -14.53 15.03 -10.45
C THR A 125 -14.58 16.54 -10.16
N PRO A 126 -15.29 16.98 -9.10
CA PRO A 126 -15.37 18.37 -8.66
C PRO A 126 -14.00 18.94 -8.31
N ARG A 127 -13.78 20.23 -8.59
CA ARG A 127 -12.50 20.91 -8.24
C ARG A 127 -12.64 21.99 -7.18
N ASP A 128 -13.88 22.34 -6.82
CA ASP A 128 -14.20 23.33 -5.78
C ASP A 128 -15.38 22.83 -4.92
N SER A 129 -15.39 23.26 -3.67
CA SER A 129 -16.44 23.00 -2.68
C SER A 129 -17.84 23.37 -3.17
N LYS A 130 -17.97 24.46 -3.95
CA LYS A 130 -19.24 24.85 -4.56
C LYS A 130 -19.71 23.83 -5.61
N GLU A 131 -18.82 23.38 -6.48
CA GLU A 131 -19.11 22.35 -7.48
C GLU A 131 -19.51 21.01 -6.85
N VAL A 132 -18.91 20.66 -5.70
CA VAL A 132 -19.32 19.47 -4.93
C VAL A 132 -20.77 19.59 -4.47
N ARG A 133 -21.16 20.76 -3.95
CA ARG A 133 -22.55 21.01 -3.49
C ARG A 133 -23.53 20.97 -4.63
N ASP A 134 -23.21 21.60 -5.76
CA ASP A 134 -24.07 21.66 -6.94
C ASP A 134 -24.27 20.27 -7.55
N GLN A 135 -23.21 19.46 -7.67
CA GLN A 135 -23.31 18.07 -8.13
C GLN A 135 -24.07 17.18 -7.14
N ALA A 136 -23.83 17.34 -5.84
CA ALA A 136 -24.56 16.60 -4.81
C ALA A 136 -26.05 16.94 -4.81
N PHE A 137 -26.40 18.22 -5.04
CA PHE A 137 -27.77 18.66 -5.19
C PHE A 137 -28.41 18.07 -6.46
N ALA A 138 -27.76 18.18 -7.61
CA ALA A 138 -28.25 17.59 -8.86
C ALA A 138 -28.46 16.07 -8.76
N ALA A 139 -27.51 15.35 -8.14
CA ALA A 139 -27.62 13.92 -7.86
C ALA A 139 -28.83 13.59 -6.98
N ARG A 140 -29.06 14.39 -5.94
CA ARG A 140 -30.22 14.23 -5.04
C ARG A 140 -31.54 14.47 -5.75
N THR A 141 -31.61 15.49 -6.61
CA THR A 141 -32.80 15.81 -7.42
C THR A 141 -33.10 14.69 -8.43
N GLN A 142 -32.07 14.12 -9.08
CA GLN A 142 -32.24 12.97 -9.98
C GLN A 142 -32.73 11.71 -9.24
N LEU A 143 -32.31 11.52 -7.99
CA LEU A 143 -32.74 10.40 -7.14
C LEU A 143 -34.13 10.59 -6.50
N ALA A 144 -34.69 11.81 -6.53
CA ALA A 144 -35.99 12.11 -5.92
C ALA A 144 -37.18 11.59 -6.74
N GLY A 145 -36.97 11.22 -8.01
CA GLY A 145 -37.98 10.61 -8.89
C GLY A 145 -37.86 9.10 -9.07
N VAL A 146 -36.92 8.44 -8.37
CA VAL A 146 -36.72 6.98 -8.46
C VAL A 146 -37.23 6.35 -7.16
N ASP A 147 -38.35 5.64 -7.25
CA ASP A 147 -38.90 4.87 -6.14
C ASP A 147 -37.84 3.87 -5.64
N ARG A 148 -37.35 4.07 -4.43
CA ARG A 148 -36.38 3.17 -3.80
C ARG A 148 -37.10 2.01 -3.12
N GLU A 149 -37.84 1.23 -3.90
CA GLU A 149 -38.24 -0.11 -3.46
C GLU A 149 -37.16 -1.13 -3.88
N VAL A 150 -35.95 -0.94 -3.36
CA VAL A 150 -34.94 -1.99 -3.35
C VAL A 150 -34.55 -2.21 -1.91
N ARG A 151 -34.95 -3.36 -1.37
CA ARG A 151 -34.57 -3.88 -0.05
C ARG A 151 -33.06 -3.80 0.15
N THR A 152 -32.58 -2.72 0.74
CA THR A 152 -31.31 -2.73 1.45
C THR A 152 -31.56 -3.47 2.76
N SER A 153 -31.09 -4.72 2.84
CA SER A 153 -30.99 -5.45 4.10
C SER A 153 -30.29 -4.57 5.13
N ARG A 154 -31.07 -4.14 6.13
CA ARG A 154 -30.62 -3.40 7.32
C ARG A 154 -29.52 -4.21 8.01
N CYS A 155 -28.26 -3.91 7.73
CA CYS A 155 -27.18 -4.25 8.64
C CYS A 155 -27.16 -3.15 9.71
N LEU A 156 -28.02 -3.30 10.71
CA LEU A 156 -27.99 -2.49 11.92
C LEU A 156 -26.71 -2.83 12.67
N PHE A 157 -25.67 -2.02 12.51
CA PHE A 157 -24.61 -1.91 13.52
C PHE A 157 -25.20 -1.13 14.70
N LEU A 158 -25.85 -1.85 15.61
CA LEU A 158 -26.12 -1.36 16.95
C LEU A 158 -24.82 -1.49 17.76
N VAL A 159 -24.14 -0.36 17.94
CA VAL A 159 -23.20 -0.18 19.05
C VAL A 159 -24.04 -0.18 20.31
N ALA A 160 -23.88 -1.19 21.17
CA ALA A 160 -24.41 -1.20 22.52
C ALA A 160 -23.25 -1.24 23.52
N PRO A 161 -23.31 -0.45 24.61
CA PRO A 161 -22.24 -0.32 25.60
C PRO A 161 -22.25 -1.50 26.60
N THR A 162 -21.07 -1.73 27.21
CA THR A 162 -20.77 -2.29 28.56
C THR A 162 -21.99 -2.35 29.52
N VAL A 163 -22.31 -3.41 30.28
CA VAL A 163 -21.58 -4.21 31.30
C VAL A 163 -22.43 -5.51 31.64
N PRO A 164 -22.29 -6.26 32.78
CA PRO A 164 -21.35 -7.32 33.17
C PRO A 164 -21.95 -8.77 33.25
N VAL A 165 -21.03 -9.71 33.44
CA VAL A 165 -21.08 -11.09 34.00
C VAL A 165 -22.24 -11.43 34.99
N GLN A 166 -22.98 -12.53 34.76
CA GLN A 166 -23.26 -13.61 35.76
C GLN A 166 -23.99 -14.86 35.19
N TRP A 167 -23.90 -15.95 35.95
CA TRP A 167 -24.09 -17.37 35.59
C TRP A 167 -25.54 -17.94 35.58
N SER A 168 -25.67 -19.05 34.82
CA SER A 168 -26.43 -20.29 35.11
C SER A 168 -27.89 -20.54 34.64
N ALA A 169 -28.03 -21.78 34.11
CA ALA A 169 -29.12 -22.75 34.21
C ALA A 169 -30.47 -22.61 33.43
N ALA A 170 -30.61 -23.49 32.43
CA ALA A 170 -31.75 -24.37 32.09
C ALA A 170 -33.21 -23.87 32.15
N CYS A 171 -33.95 -24.01 31.04
CA CYS A 171 -35.10 -24.94 30.95
C CYS A 171 -35.68 -25.10 29.53
N ARG A 172 -36.19 -26.31 29.28
CA ARG A 172 -36.89 -26.84 28.09
C ARG A 172 -38.18 -26.09 27.75
N THR A 173 -38.64 -26.18 26.49
CA THR A 173 -39.94 -26.79 26.08
C THR A 173 -39.96 -27.08 24.56
N GLN A 174 -40.65 -28.16 24.21
CA GLN A 174 -40.74 -28.88 22.93
C GLN A 174 -41.48 -28.17 21.79
N ALA A 175 -41.08 -28.47 20.55
CA ALA A 175 -41.89 -29.05 19.46
C ALA A 175 -40.93 -29.20 18.25
N GLY A 176 -40.77 -30.33 17.55
CA GLY A 176 -41.66 -31.46 17.35
C GLY A 176 -41.86 -31.66 15.84
N LEU A 177 -40.83 -32.07 15.10
CA LEU A 177 -40.99 -32.74 13.80
C LEU A 177 -39.96 -33.87 13.66
N ARG A 178 -40.51 -35.09 13.59
CA ARG A 178 -39.89 -36.37 13.21
C ARG A 178 -39.20 -36.19 11.84
N GLY A 179 -38.05 -36.74 11.48
CA GLY A 179 -37.30 -37.89 11.97
C GLY A 179 -37.03 -38.83 10.78
N VAL A 180 -35.78 -38.91 10.30
CA VAL A 180 -35.20 -40.12 9.66
C VAL A 180 -33.72 -40.18 10.00
N PHE A 181 -33.31 -41.36 10.45
CA PHE A 181 -32.08 -41.73 11.13
C PHE A 181 -31.00 -42.20 10.12
N LEU A 182 -29.74 -41.82 10.36
CA LEU A 182 -28.53 -42.24 9.61
C LEU A 182 -28.18 -43.72 9.88
N PRO A 183 -27.19 -44.28 9.14
CA PRO A 183 -26.02 -44.73 9.91
C PRO A 183 -24.66 -44.35 9.31
N SER A 184 -23.88 -43.65 10.14
CA SER A 184 -22.45 -43.81 10.45
C SER A 184 -21.57 -44.64 9.50
N LYS A 185 -20.50 -44.02 8.98
CA LYS A 185 -19.15 -44.64 8.91
C LYS A 185 -18.06 -43.65 9.33
N ARG A 186 -17.32 -44.01 10.39
CA ARG A 186 -16.07 -43.37 10.82
C ARG A 186 -14.95 -43.64 9.81
N PRO A 187 -14.06 -42.68 9.52
CA PRO A 187 -12.79 -42.98 8.84
C PRO A 187 -11.78 -43.63 9.80
N PRO A 188 -10.98 -44.63 9.36
CA PRO A 188 -9.92 -45.21 10.17
C PRO A 188 -8.67 -44.31 10.26
N ALA A 189 -7.96 -44.43 11.38
CA ALA A 189 -6.72 -43.70 11.70
C ALA A 189 -5.52 -44.18 10.85
N PRO A 190 -4.54 -43.30 10.54
CA PRO A 190 -3.33 -43.69 9.83
C PRO A 190 -2.33 -44.39 10.75
N THR A 191 -1.86 -45.56 10.31
CA THR A 191 -0.76 -46.32 10.92
C THR A 191 0.60 -45.71 10.55
N LEU A 192 1.44 -45.49 11.57
CA LEU A 192 2.87 -45.21 11.42
C LEU A 192 3.57 -46.45 10.85
N ARG A 193 4.35 -46.28 9.79
CA ARG A 193 5.39 -47.25 9.38
C ARG A 193 6.74 -46.64 9.70
N GLU A 194 7.57 -47.45 10.35
CA GLU A 194 9.01 -47.29 10.53
C GLU A 194 9.75 -47.35 9.17
#